data_AF-A0A9D7LC56-F1
#
_entry.id   AF-A0A9D7LC56-F1
#
_cell.length_a   1.000
_cell.length_b   1.000
_cell.length_c   1.000
_cell.angle_alpha   90.00
_cell.angle_beta   90.00
_cell.angle_gamma   90.00
#
_symmetry.space_group_name_H-M   'P 1'
#
loop_
_entity.id
_entity.type
_entity.pdbx_description
1 polymer ?
#
loop_
_entity_poly.entity_id
_entity_poly.type
_entity_poly.pdbx_seq_one_letter_code
_entity_poly.pdbx_strand_id
1 'polypeptide(L)'
;MIFTRTGQPLIVASALNCNFGEEAWGHPSNTLVQFDSPDGGRTFMARALTPPDGATARWLANLERPTGFNETPAQPGMIYTEGTAGAGLGDILRNKVWWRVLHE
;
A
#
# COMPACT_ATOMS: atom_id res chain seq x y z
N MET A 1 -4.94 -7.78 -0.87
CA MET A 1 -4.32 -9.07 -0.53
C MET A 1 -4.19 -9.90 -1.79
N ILE A 2 -3.11 -10.67 -1.91
CA ILE A 2 -2.90 -11.69 -2.94
C ILE A 2 -2.25 -12.93 -2.32
N PHE A 3 -2.14 -14.01 -3.08
CA PHE A 3 -1.31 -15.16 -2.72
C PHE A 3 -0.03 -15.17 -3.57
N THR A 4 1.11 -15.41 -2.94
CA THR A 4 2.40 -15.60 -3.61
C THR A 4 2.40 -16.91 -4.40
N ARG A 5 3.47 -17.16 -5.16
CA ARG A 5 3.63 -18.42 -5.92
C ARG A 5 3.67 -19.65 -5.02
N THR A 6 4.12 -19.49 -3.76
CA THR A 6 4.17 -20.55 -2.76
C THR A 6 2.86 -20.71 -1.99
N GLY A 7 1.83 -19.94 -2.34
CA GLY A 7 0.51 -19.98 -1.70
C GLY A 7 0.45 -19.21 -0.38
N GLN A 8 1.47 -18.44 -0.01
CA GLN A 8 1.45 -17.62 1.20
C GLN A 8 0.67 -16.32 0.96
N PRO A 9 -0.12 -15.84 1.94
CA PRO A 9 -0.81 -14.57 1.80
C PRO A 9 0.19 -13.41 1.91
N LEU A 10 0.10 -12.48 0.95
CA LEU A 10 0.73 -11.17 1.02
C LEU A 10 -0.37 -10.12 1.15
N ILE A 11 -0.30 -9.36 2.24
CA ILE A 11 -1.27 -8.32 2.57
C ILE A 11 -0.55 -6.99 2.62
N VAL A 12 -1.09 -5.99 1.93
CA VAL A 12 -0.71 -4.59 2.12
C VAL A 12 -1.91 -3.86 2.68
N ALA A 13 -1.70 -3.12 3.75
CA ALA A 13 -2.72 -2.33 4.42
C ALA A 13 -2.22 -0.91 4.68
N SER A 14 -3.15 0.03 4.78
CA SER A 14 -2.86 1.36 5.31
C SER A 14 -2.82 1.31 6.83
N ALA A 15 -1.76 1.87 7.42
CA ALA A 15 -1.68 2.18 8.83
C ALA A 15 -1.80 3.69 9.02
N LEU A 16 -2.56 4.08 10.02
CA LEU A 16 -2.89 5.47 10.31
C LEU A 16 -2.87 5.70 11.82
N ASN A 17 -2.37 6.85 12.23
CA ASN A 17 -2.35 7.32 13.60
C ASN A 17 -3.28 8.53 13.66
N CYS A 18 -4.57 8.27 13.87
CA CYS A 18 -5.59 9.30 14.02
C CYS A 18 -6.43 9.01 15.27
N ASN A 19 -7.02 10.06 15.82
CA ASN A 19 -7.95 9.93 16.93
C ASN A 19 -9.32 9.43 16.44
N PHE A 20 -10.12 8.90 17.36
CA PHE A 20 -11.51 8.56 17.05
C PHE A 20 -12.28 9.82 16.64
N GLY A 21 -12.95 9.78 15.48
CA GLY A 21 -13.68 10.90 14.91
C GLY A 21 -12.85 11.86 14.04
N GLU A 22 -11.53 11.64 13.92
CA GLU A 22 -10.67 12.39 13.01
C GLU A 22 -10.81 11.89 11.55
N GLU A 23 -10.61 12.79 10.58
CA GLU A 23 -10.70 12.44 9.16
C GLU A 23 -9.53 11.57 8.73
N ALA A 24 -9.84 10.33 8.31
CA ALA A 24 -8.84 9.38 7.84
C ALA A 24 -8.42 9.61 6.36
N TRP A 25 -9.24 10.32 5.59
CA TRP A 25 -9.02 10.52 4.16
C TRP A 25 -7.86 11.50 3.92
N GLY A 26 -6.77 11.01 3.31
CA GLY A 26 -5.57 11.80 3.07
C GLY A 26 -4.79 12.20 4.33
N HIS A 27 -5.04 11.53 5.46
CA HIS A 27 -4.37 11.83 6.72
C HIS A 27 -2.83 11.75 6.55
N PRO A 28 -2.05 12.77 6.94
CA PRO A 28 -0.60 12.81 6.67
C PRO A 28 0.19 11.64 7.26
N SER A 29 -0.31 11.01 8.33
CA SER A 29 0.31 9.82 8.91
C SER A 29 0.08 8.53 8.11
N ASN A 30 -0.73 8.55 7.05
CA ASN A 30 -1.09 7.35 6.32
C ASN A 30 0.16 6.77 5.67
N THR A 31 0.46 5.52 6.03
CA THR A 31 1.61 4.77 5.55
C THR A 31 1.18 3.38 5.13
N LEU A 32 2.01 2.73 4.32
CA LEU A 32 1.73 1.40 3.81
C LEU A 32 2.54 0.37 4.58
N VAL A 33 1.87 -0.66 5.07
CA VAL A 33 2.47 -1.77 5.81
C VAL A 33 2.20 -3.07 5.07
N GLN A 34 3.24 -3.86 4.87
CA GLN A 34 3.12 -5.23 4.38
C GLN A 34 3.06 -6.18 5.57
N PHE A 35 2.14 -7.14 5.50
CA PHE A 35 2.06 -8.27 6.38
C PHE A 35 2.33 -9.55 5.59
N ASP A 36 3.30 -10.31 6.05
CA ASP A 36 3.70 -11.60 5.50
C ASP A 36 3.41 -12.69 6.51
N SER A 37 2.91 -13.83 6.04
CA SER A 37 2.69 -14.99 6.89
C SER A 37 3.47 -16.19 6.34
N PRO A 38 4.44 -16.74 7.10
CA PRO A 38 5.15 -17.95 6.69
C PRO A 38 4.39 -19.25 6.99
N ASP A 39 3.31 -19.17 7.79
CA ASP A 39 2.62 -20.32 8.37
C ASP A 39 1.13 -20.43 7.97
N GLY A 40 0.78 -19.90 6.80
CA GLY A 40 -0.56 -20.00 6.25
C GLY A 40 -1.60 -19.13 6.97
N GLY A 41 -1.17 -18.01 7.55
CA GLY A 41 -2.01 -17.00 8.17
C GLY A 41 -2.18 -17.13 9.68
N ARG A 42 -1.37 -17.95 10.38
CA ARG A 42 -1.45 -18.09 11.84
C ARG A 42 -0.68 -16.97 12.55
N THR A 43 0.46 -16.59 11.98
CA THR A 43 1.27 -15.46 12.44
C THR A 43 1.58 -14.51 11.28
N PHE A 44 1.80 -13.24 11.61
CA PHE A 44 2.14 -12.21 10.63
C PHE A 44 3.36 -11.41 11.10
N MET A 45 4.29 -11.21 10.18
CA MET A 45 5.36 -10.23 10.32
C MET A 45 4.94 -8.95 9.60
N ALA A 46 5.13 -7.80 10.23
CA ALA A 46 4.78 -6.51 9.66
C ALA A 46 6.04 -5.70 9.30
N ARG A 47 6.05 -5.07 8.12
CA ARG A 47 7.09 -4.13 7.71
C ARG A 47 6.50 -2.89 7.07
N ALA A 48 7.03 -1.72 7.41
CA ALA A 48 6.70 -0.48 6.72
C ALA A 48 7.27 -0.53 5.29
N LEU A 49 6.44 -0.29 4.29
CA LEU A 49 6.84 -0.24 2.88
C LEU A 49 7.31 1.15 2.45
N THR A 50 6.88 2.17 3.19
CA THR A 50 7.21 3.56 2.92
C THR A 50 7.92 4.17 4.12
N PRO A 51 8.89 5.08 3.92
CA PRO A 51 9.51 5.79 5.03
C PRO A 51 8.43 6.48 5.87
N PRO A 52 8.58 6.52 7.20
CA PRO A 52 7.73 7.34 8.06
C PRO A 52 8.01 8.80 7.75
N ASP A 53 7.11 9.43 7.01
CA ASP A 53 7.12 10.86 6.75
C ASP A 53 5.71 11.35 7.07
N GLY A 54 5.58 11.99 8.23
CA GLY A 54 4.32 12.51 8.75
C GLY A 54 3.82 13.75 8.04
N ALA A 55 4.51 14.23 7.00
CA ALA A 55 4.06 15.37 6.21
C ALA A 55 3.21 14.96 4.99
N THR A 56 3.36 13.73 4.49
CA THR A 56 2.74 13.31 3.23
C THR A 56 2.12 11.92 3.32
N ALA A 57 0.80 11.86 3.08
CA ALA A 57 0.06 10.60 3.06
C ALA A 57 0.53 9.69 1.92
N ARG A 58 0.67 8.39 2.20
CA ARG A 58 0.94 7.33 1.23
C ARG A 58 -0.13 6.25 1.36
N TRP A 59 -0.97 6.15 0.35
CA TRP A 59 -2.30 5.56 0.51
C TRP A 59 -2.86 5.04 -0.81
N LEU A 60 -4.02 4.39 -0.72
CA LEU A 60 -4.75 3.80 -1.85
C LEU A 60 -3.90 2.77 -2.61
N ALA A 61 -3.19 1.92 -1.87
CA ALA A 61 -2.33 0.91 -2.45
C ALA A 61 -3.14 -0.17 -3.17
N ASN A 62 -2.67 -0.54 -4.36
CA ASN A 62 -3.16 -1.71 -5.08
C ASN A 62 -1.99 -2.66 -5.34
N LEU A 63 -2.30 -3.96 -5.31
CA LEU A 63 -1.34 -5.03 -5.55
C LEU A 63 -1.52 -5.54 -6.98
N GLU A 64 -0.45 -5.44 -7.75
CA GLU A 64 -0.38 -5.94 -9.12
C GLU A 64 0.28 -7.32 -9.14
N ARG A 65 -0.27 -8.25 -9.90
CA ARG A 65 0.30 -9.58 -10.10
C ARG A 65 0.10 -10.05 -11.55
N PRO A 66 0.96 -10.96 -12.05
CA PRO A 66 0.73 -11.58 -13.34
C PRO A 66 -0.63 -12.28 -13.40
N THR A 67 -1.50 -11.82 -14.31
CA THR A 67 -2.78 -12.45 -14.66
C THR A 67 -2.71 -13.20 -15.99
N GLY A 68 -1.58 -13.13 -16.70
CA GLY A 68 -1.31 -13.86 -17.95
C GLY A 68 -1.54 -13.06 -19.22
N PHE A 69 -2.26 -11.93 -19.17
CA PHE A 69 -2.48 -11.07 -20.34
C PHE A 69 -1.45 -9.94 -20.44
N ASN A 70 -1.15 -9.28 -19.32
CA ASN A 70 -0.21 -8.16 -19.28
C ASN A 70 1.19 -8.61 -18.82
N GLU A 71 2.23 -8.07 -19.46
CA GLU A 71 3.60 -8.20 -18.97
C GLU A 71 3.74 -7.49 -17.62
N THR A 72 4.01 -8.27 -16.58
CA THR A 72 4.26 -7.79 -15.22
C THR A 72 5.42 -8.59 -14.64
N PRO A 73 6.21 -8.01 -13.70
CA PRO A 73 7.28 -8.75 -13.06
C PRO A 73 6.79 -10.04 -12.41
N ALA A 74 7.71 -10.98 -12.28
CA ALA A 74 7.47 -12.26 -11.62
C ALA A 74 6.96 -12.11 -10.17
N GLN A 75 7.47 -11.08 -9.48
CA GLN A 75 7.15 -10.70 -8.11
C GLN A 75 5.97 -9.72 -8.10
N PRO A 76 5.12 -9.75 -7.06
CA PRO A 76 4.06 -8.77 -6.90
C PRO A 76 4.55 -7.32 -6.95
N GLY A 77 3.83 -6.48 -7.68
CA GLY A 77 4.02 -5.04 -7.67
C GLY A 77 3.06 -4.36 -6.71
N MET A 78 3.43 -3.17 -6.27
CA MET A 78 2.54 -2.26 -5.54
C MET A 78 2.53 -0.91 -6.25
N ILE A 79 1.33 -0.43 -6.56
CA ILE A 79 1.07 0.94 -7.01
C ILE A 79 0.36 1.69 -5.88
N TYR A 80 0.77 2.94 -5.61
CA TYR A 80 0.17 3.75 -4.56
C TYR A 80 0.26 5.25 -4.87
N THR A 81 -0.53 6.04 -4.16
CA THR A 81 -0.54 7.49 -4.25
C THR A 81 0.26 8.09 -3.09
N GLU A 82 1.14 9.04 -3.39
CA GLU A 82 1.77 9.92 -2.40
C GLU A 82 1.23 11.35 -2.60
N GLY A 83 0.65 11.92 -1.55
CA GLY A 83 0.12 13.29 -1.57
C GLY A 83 -1.19 13.43 -0.83
N THR A 84 -1.67 14.67 -0.71
CA THR A 84 -2.83 15.02 0.10
C THR A 84 -4.16 14.62 -0.55
N ALA A 85 -5.20 14.55 0.26
CA ALA A 85 -6.57 14.56 -0.27
C ALA A 85 -6.80 15.85 -1.07
N GLY A 86 -7.55 15.74 -2.18
CA GLY A 86 -8.13 16.91 -2.83
C GLY A 86 -9.46 17.29 -2.20
N ALA A 87 -9.83 18.56 -2.36
CA ALA A 87 -11.15 19.07 -2.03
C ALA A 87 -12.18 18.74 -3.14
N GLY A 88 -11.72 18.36 -4.34
CA GLY A 88 -12.59 17.88 -5.42
C GLY A 88 -11.82 17.45 -6.67
N LEU A 89 -12.55 17.21 -7.77
CA LEU A 89 -11.99 16.76 -9.05
C LEU A 89 -11.31 17.89 -9.86
N GLY A 90 -11.49 19.15 -9.45
CA GLY A 90 -10.85 20.31 -10.08
C GLY A 90 -9.45 20.61 -9.55
N ASP A 91 -9.04 19.94 -8.48
CA ASP A 91 -7.73 20.15 -7.90
C ASP A 91 -6.68 19.41 -8.74
N ILE A 92 -5.79 20.18 -9.38
CA ILE A 92 -4.54 19.62 -9.91
C ILE A 92 -3.62 19.39 -8.71
N LEU A 93 -3.82 18.25 -8.04
CA LEU A 93 -3.05 17.86 -6.87
C LEU A 93 -1.60 17.57 -7.26
N ARG A 94 -0.66 17.90 -6.37
CA ARG A 94 0.77 17.50 -6.48
C ARG A 94 0.98 16.01 -6.15
N ASN A 95 -0.05 15.20 -6.34
CA ASN A 95 -0.02 13.78 -6.04
C ASN A 95 0.90 13.08 -7.03
N LYS A 96 1.75 12.21 -6.49
CA LYS A 96 2.61 11.33 -7.28
C LYS A 96 2.03 9.93 -7.21
N VAL A 97 2.00 9.26 -8.36
CA VAL A 97 1.70 7.83 -8.42
C VAL A 97 3.02 7.10 -8.49
N TRP A 98 3.23 6.21 -7.53
CA TRP A 98 4.45 5.43 -7.41
C TRP A 98 4.15 3.96 -7.70
N TRP A 99 5.06 3.31 -8.41
CA TRP A 99 5.06 1.86 -8.59
C TRP A 99 6.40 1.29 -8.15
N ARG A 100 6.35 0.15 -7.44
CA ARG A 100 7.54 -0.62 -7.04
C ARG A 100 7.24 -2.11 -6.95
N VAL A 101 8.27 -2.92 -7.12
CA VAL A 101 8.20 -4.36 -6.84
C VAL A 101 8.31 -4.60 -5.33
N LEU A 102 7.57 -5.58 -4.83
CA LEU A 102 7.67 -6.05 -3.45
C LEU A 102 8.63 -7.26 -3.41
N HIS A 103 9.59 -7.20 -2.51
CA HIS A 103 10.47 -8.35 -2.24
C HIS A 103 9.76 -9.31 -1.30
N GLU A 104 9.64 -10.57 -1.69
CA GLU A 104 9.21 -11.68 -0.83
C GLU A 104 10.24 -11.95 0.28
#